data_AF-A0A920IQ96-F1
#
_entry.id   AF-A0A920IQ96-F1
#
_cell.length_a   1.000
_cell.length_b   1.000
_cell.length_c   1.000
_cell.angle_alpha   90.00
_cell.angle_beta   90.00
_cell.angle_gamma   90.00
#
_symmetry.space_group_name_H-M   'P 1'
#
loop_
_entity.id
_entity.type
_entity.pdbx_description
1 polymer ?
#
loop_
_entity_poly.entity_id
_entity_poly.type
_entity_poly.pdbx_seq_one_letter_code
_entity_poly.pdbx_strand_id
1 'polypeptide(L)'
;MNISIPIDKRYIYENLTSNKIPKGIVHICHGKGEHIGRYSWLIDRLNNDGYHVISIDHRGHGRWVQNKHQKGVFAEENGWEVITQDLNNLILDTSYKLSKLRSIFVCS
;
A
#
# COMPACT_ATOMS: atom_id res chain seq x y z
N MET A 1 -2.18 4.11 23.54
CA MET A 1 -0.79 4.47 23.20
C MET A 1 -0.77 4.84 21.73
N ASN A 2 -0.50 6.10 21.39
CA ASN A 2 -0.26 6.50 20.00
C ASN A 2 1.19 6.12 19.67
N ILE A 3 1.39 4.89 19.21
CA ILE A 3 2.64 4.52 18.56
C ILE A 3 2.39 4.74 17.07
N SER A 4 2.57 5.98 16.61
CA SER A 4 2.67 6.24 15.17
C SER A 4 3.98 5.62 14.70
N ILE A 5 3.98 4.31 14.46
CA ILE A 5 5.11 3.62 13.87
C ILE A 5 5.27 4.21 12.47
N PRO A 6 6.38 4.89 12.15
CA PRO A 6 6.56 5.42 10.80
C PRO A 6 6.48 4.27 9.80
N ILE A 7 5.68 4.47 8.76
CA ILE A 7 5.51 3.49 7.69
C ILE A 7 6.85 3.28 6.99
N ASP A 8 7.27 2.02 6.84
CA ASP A 8 8.51 1.71 6.16
C ASP A 8 8.31 1.79 4.63
N LYS A 9 8.80 2.89 4.07
CA LYS A 9 8.67 3.23 2.64
C LYS A 9 9.25 2.18 1.70
N ARG A 10 10.13 1.28 2.17
CA ARG A 10 10.70 0.20 1.35
C ARG A 10 9.64 -0.79 0.85
N TYR A 11 8.52 -0.87 1.55
CA TYR A 11 7.43 -1.81 1.25
C TYR A 11 6.25 -1.14 0.54
N ILE A 12 6.35 0.17 0.30
CA ILE A 12 5.38 0.94 -0.48
C ILE A 12 5.77 0.87 -1.96
N TYR A 13 4.74 0.83 -2.81
CA TYR A 13 4.84 0.92 -4.26
C TYR A 13 4.03 2.15 -4.69
N GLU A 14 4.73 3.15 -5.24
CA GLU A 14 4.12 4.35 -5.81
C GLU A 14 4.17 4.24 -7.34
N ASN A 15 3.06 3.89 -7.98
CA ASN A 15 2.93 3.85 -9.43
C ASN A 15 2.10 5.06 -9.86
N LEU A 16 2.77 6.11 -10.32
CA LEU A 16 2.12 7.36 -10.67
C LEU A 16 1.83 7.40 -12.17
N THR A 17 0.55 7.59 -12.52
CA THR A 17 0.17 7.83 -13.92
C THR A 17 0.95 9.01 -14.54
N SER A 18 1.28 8.88 -15.82
CA SER A 18 1.87 9.95 -16.64
C SER A 18 0.83 10.98 -17.13
N ASN A 19 -0.46 10.75 -16.87
CA ASN A 19 -1.51 11.69 -17.23
C ASN A 19 -1.33 13.02 -16.46
N LYS A 20 -1.31 14.15 -17.19
CA LYS A 20 -1.15 15.49 -16.63
C LYS A 20 -2.26 15.89 -15.65
N ILE A 21 -3.43 15.28 -15.78
CA ILE A 21 -4.59 15.51 -14.91
C ILE A 21 -5.03 14.14 -14.34
N PRO A 22 -4.41 13.69 -13.24
CA PRO A 22 -4.78 12.43 -12.60
C PRO A 22 -6.24 12.45 -12.16
N LYS A 23 -6.96 11.34 -12.37
CA LYS A 23 -8.37 11.19 -12.00
C LYS A 23 -8.58 10.96 -10.51
N GLY A 24 -7.56 10.44 -9.83
CA GLY A 24 -7.62 10.07 -8.43
C GLY A 24 -6.48 9.14 -8.05
N ILE A 25 -6.58 8.60 -6.85
CA ILE A 25 -5.61 7.68 -6.27
C ILE A 25 -6.33 6.38 -5.94
N VAL A 26 -5.80 5.26 -6.42
CA VAL A 26 -6.26 3.94 -6.02
C VAL A 26 -5.26 3.36 -5.03
N HIS A 27 -5.75 3.02 -3.85
CA HIS A 27 -5.01 2.25 -2.86
C HIS A 27 -5.32 0.78 -3.04
N ILE A 28 -4.29 -0.05 -3.25
CA ILE A 28 -4.44 -1.51 -3.28
C ILE A 28 -3.89 -2.11 -1.99
N CYS A 29 -4.76 -2.82 -1.28
CA CYS A 29 -4.43 -3.64 -0.12
C CYS A 29 -4.65 -5.10 -0.52
N HIS A 30 -3.64 -5.96 -0.36
CA HIS A 30 -3.77 -7.35 -0.77
C HIS A 30 -4.33 -8.23 0.35
N GLY A 31 -4.94 -9.35 -0.01
CA GLY A 31 -5.48 -10.31 0.95
C GLY A 31 -4.41 -11.13 1.66
N LYS A 32 -4.85 -11.93 2.64
CA LYS A 32 -3.98 -12.85 3.39
C LYS A 32 -3.34 -13.87 2.45
N GLY A 33 -2.01 -14.02 2.53
CA GLY A 33 -1.25 -14.95 1.66
C GLY A 33 -0.98 -14.41 0.25
N GLU A 34 -1.39 -13.18 -0.05
CA GLU A 34 -1.08 -12.50 -1.30
C GLU A 34 0.12 -11.55 -1.17
N HIS A 35 0.43 -10.81 -2.22
CA HIS A 35 1.43 -9.74 -2.26
C HIS A 35 1.14 -8.81 -3.45
N ILE A 36 1.65 -7.57 -3.42
CA ILE A 36 1.34 -6.53 -4.42
C ILE A 36 1.72 -6.94 -5.85
N GLY A 37 2.77 -7.73 -6.03
CA GLY A 37 3.17 -8.25 -7.35
C GLY A 37 2.05 -8.97 -8.12
N ARG A 38 1.07 -9.58 -7.44
CA ARG A 38 -0.10 -10.22 -8.08
C ARG A 38 -1.05 -9.24 -8.78
N TYR A 39 -1.00 -7.97 -8.40
CA TYR A 39 -1.85 -6.90 -8.91
C TYR A 39 -1.15 -6.07 -9.98
N SER A 40 0.06 -6.44 -10.43
CA SER A 40 0.82 -5.73 -11.47
C SER A 40 -0.03 -5.38 -12.68
N TRP A 41 -0.77 -6.35 -13.24
CA TRP A 41 -1.68 -6.12 -14.36
C TRP A 41 -2.77 -5.06 -14.07
N LEU A 42 -3.31 -5.04 -12.85
CA LEU A 42 -4.34 -4.10 -12.43
C LEU A 42 -3.75 -2.71 -12.21
N ILE A 43 -2.57 -2.64 -11.59
CA ILE A 43 -1.81 -1.42 -11.39
C ILE A 43 -1.53 -0.77 -12.75
N ASP A 44 -1.05 -1.54 -13.72
CA ASP A 44 -0.76 -1.06 -15.08
C ASP A 44 -2.02 -0.55 -15.76
N ARG A 45 -3.13 -1.29 -15.66
CA ARG A 45 -4.41 -0.89 -16.24
C ARG A 45 -4.92 0.43 -15.65
N LEU A 46 -4.91 0.56 -14.32
CA LEU A 46 -5.36 1.76 -13.62
C LEU A 46 -4.47 2.98 -13.92
N ASN A 47 -3.15 2.77 -14.00
CA ASN A 47 -2.21 3.83 -14.39
C ASN A 47 -2.50 4.34 -15.80
N ASN A 48 -2.71 3.44 -16.76
CA ASN A 48 -3.09 3.79 -18.13
C ASN A 48 -4.44 4.51 -18.20
N ASP A 49 -5.38 4.15 -17.32
CA ASP A 49 -6.68 4.81 -17.23
C ASP A 49 -6.64 6.17 -16.51
N GLY A 50 -5.46 6.60 -16.01
CA GLY A 50 -5.22 7.93 -15.45
C GLY A 50 -5.30 8.02 -13.93
N TYR A 51 -5.14 6.92 -13.21
CA TYR A 51 -5.08 6.91 -11.74
C TYR A 51 -3.65 6.76 -11.25
N HIS A 52 -3.29 7.47 -10.18
CA HIS A 52 -2.15 7.05 -9.37
C HIS A 52 -2.53 5.77 -8.61
N VAL A 53 -1.60 4.85 -8.45
CA VAL A 53 -1.81 3.62 -7.69
C VAL A 53 -0.74 3.52 -6.61
N ILE A 54 -1.18 3.58 -5.36
CA ILE A 54 -0.34 3.48 -4.17
C ILE A 54 -0.68 2.17 -3.48
N SER A 55 0.33 1.38 -3.13
CA SER A 55 0.09 0.07 -2.50
C SER A 55 1.21 -0.32 -1.56
N ILE A 56 0.96 -1.27 -0.68
CA ILE A 56 1.93 -1.74 0.31
C ILE A 56 1.84 -3.27 0.45
N ASP A 57 2.99 -3.93 0.52
CA ASP A 57 3.02 -5.31 0.99
C ASP A 57 2.82 -5.33 2.51
N HIS A 58 1.81 -6.07 2.96
CA HIS A 58 1.62 -6.34 4.39
C HIS A 58 2.86 -7.03 4.97
N ARG A 59 3.13 -6.75 6.25
CA ARG A 59 4.25 -7.37 6.98
C ARG A 59 4.21 -8.89 6.84
N GLY A 60 5.39 -9.51 6.72
CA GLY A 60 5.51 -10.95 6.47
C GLY A 60 5.01 -11.43 5.09
N HIS A 61 4.71 -10.51 4.16
CA HIS A 61 4.32 -10.82 2.78
C HIS A 61 5.19 -10.06 1.78
N GLY A 62 5.21 -10.51 0.52
CA GLY A 62 5.93 -9.86 -0.58
C GLY A 62 7.37 -9.48 -0.25
N ARG A 63 7.71 -8.19 -0.39
CA ARG A 63 9.04 -7.65 -0.11
C ARG A 63 9.54 -7.89 1.32
N TRP A 64 8.67 -8.02 2.33
CA TRP A 64 9.11 -8.34 3.69
C TRP A 64 9.80 -9.70 3.74
N VAL A 65 9.21 -10.71 3.08
CA VAL A 65 9.79 -12.06 3.01
C VAL A 65 11.08 -12.05 2.20
N GLN A 66 11.13 -11.28 1.11
CA GLN A 66 12.35 -11.09 0.32
C GLN A 66 13.49 -10.46 1.15
N ASN A 67 13.13 -9.56 2.08
CA ASN A 67 14.03 -8.95 3.04
C ASN A 67 14.29 -9.82 4.29
N LYS A 68 14.08 -11.14 4.19
CA LYS A 68 14.36 -12.14 5.23
C LYS A 68 13.49 -12.03 6.49
N HIS A 69 12.38 -11.30 6.45
CA HIS A 69 11.38 -11.36 7.53
C HIS A 69 10.59 -12.68 7.48
N GLN A 70 10.07 -13.10 8.62
CA GLN A 70 9.32 -14.35 8.72
C GLN A 70 8.02 -14.29 7.91
N LYS A 71 7.83 -15.29 7.04
CA LYS A 71 6.64 -15.41 6.18
C LYS A 71 5.38 -15.55 7.02
N GLY A 72 4.37 -14.75 6.71
CA GLY A 72 3.06 -14.77 7.36
C GLY A 72 3.01 -14.15 8.75
N VAL A 73 4.11 -13.57 9.24
CA VAL A 73 4.17 -12.90 10.54
C VAL A 73 4.06 -11.39 10.34
N PHE A 74 2.97 -10.81 10.85
CA PHE A 74 2.72 -9.38 10.81
C PHE A 74 3.59 -8.60 11.81
N ALA A 75 3.65 -9.10 13.04
CA ALA A 75 4.48 -8.58 14.13
C ALA A 75 4.60 -9.69 15.20
N GLU A 76 5.55 -9.54 16.12
CA GLU A 76 5.69 -10.44 17.27
C GLU A 76 4.46 -10.35 18.20
N GLU A 77 3.90 -9.15 18.35
CA GLU A 77 2.70 -8.87 19.14
C GLU A 77 1.78 -7.89 18.38
N ASN A 78 0.47 -7.97 18.61
CA ASN A 78 -0.54 -7.04 18.07
C ASN A 78 -0.48 -6.89 16.54
N GLY A 79 -0.32 -8.01 15.83
CA GLY A 79 -0.11 -8.03 14.38
C GLY A 79 -1.21 -7.35 13.57
N TRP A 80 -2.46 -7.44 14.04
CA TRP A 80 -3.61 -6.78 13.39
C TRP A 80 -3.54 -5.26 13.51
N GLU A 81 -3.25 -4.77 14.72
CA GLU A 81 -3.09 -3.35 15.01
C GLU A 81 -1.93 -2.78 14.20
N VAL A 82 -0.82 -3.51 14.10
CA VAL A 82 0.35 -3.07 13.32
C VAL A 82 0.00 -2.92 11.83
N ILE A 83 -0.66 -3.91 11.21
CA ILE A 83 -0.99 -3.79 9.76
C ILE A 83 -2.05 -2.74 9.48
N THR A 84 -3.02 -2.56 10.38
CA THR A 84 -4.04 -1.51 10.23
C THR A 84 -3.44 -0.12 10.43
N GLN A 85 -2.46 0.01 11.34
CA GLN A 85 -1.68 1.24 11.52
C GLN A 85 -0.84 1.54 10.28
N ASP A 86 -0.17 0.55 9.66
CA ASP A 86 0.58 0.74 8.41
C ASP A 86 -0.33 1.26 7.29
N LEU A 87 -1.53 0.70 7.14
CA LEU A 87 -2.51 1.18 6.16
C LEU A 87 -2.99 2.61 6.45
N ASN A 88 -3.32 2.92 7.71
CA ASN A 88 -3.71 4.28 8.10
C ASN A 88 -2.59 5.29 7.80
N ASN A 89 -1.34 4.94 8.11
CA ASN A 89 -0.20 5.81 7.85
C ASN A 89 0.02 6.00 6.34
N LEU A 90 -0.19 4.96 5.52
CA LEU A 90 -0.12 5.08 4.06
C LEU A 90 -1.15 6.07 3.52
N ILE A 91 -2.39 5.97 4.03
CA ILE A 91 -3.50 6.85 3.63
C ILE A 91 -3.22 8.29 4.03
N LEU A 92 -2.73 8.51 5.25
CA LEU A 92 -2.39 9.85 5.75
C LEU A 92 -1.24 10.48 4.95
N ASP A 93 -0.16 9.75 4.72
CA ASP A 93 0.98 10.22 3.91
C ASP A 93 0.55 10.54 2.47
N THR A 94 -0.28 9.69 1.87
CA THR A 94 -0.81 9.89 0.53
C THR A 94 -1.74 11.10 0.46
N SER A 95 -2.63 11.26 1.45
CA SER A 95 -3.56 12.39 1.52
C SER A 95 -2.82 13.71 1.73
N TYR A 96 -1.69 13.70 2.46
CA TYR A 96 -0.83 14.87 2.60
C TYR A 96 -0.14 15.22 1.28
N LYS A 97 0.50 14.24 0.62
CA LYS A 97 1.24 14.42 -0.64
C LYS A 97 0.36 14.81 -1.83
N LEU A 98 -0.84 14.21 -1.93
CA LEU A 98 -1.73 14.29 -3.09
C LEU A 98 -3.10 14.85 -2.71
N SER A 99 -3.12 15.85 -1.83
CA SER A 99 -4.30 16.40 -1.13
C SER A 99 -5.46 16.89 -1.99
N LYS A 100 -5.26 17.10 -3.29
CA LYS A 100 -6.30 17.54 -4.24
C LYS A 100 -7.02 16.38 -4.94
N LEU A 101 -6.56 15.15 -4.76
CA LEU A 101 -7.09 13.97 -5.43
C LEU A 101 -7.93 13.12 -4.47
N ARG A 102 -8.99 12.50 -5.00
CA ARG A 102 -9.82 11.56 -4.24
C ARG A 102 -9.18 10.18 -4.17
N SER A 103 -9.22 9.56 -3.00
CA SER A 103 -8.79 8.17 -2.79
C SER A 103 -9.92 7.17 -3.01
N ILE A 104 -9.59 6.06 -3.65
CA ILE A 104 -10.43 4.87 -3.86
C ILE A 104 -9.65 3.69 -3.28
N PHE A 105 -10.34 2.76 -2.61
CA PHE A 105 -9.72 1.59 -1.98
C PHE A 105 -10.14 0.31 -2.68
N VAL A 106 -9.16 -0.54 -2.99
CA VAL A 106 -9.36 -1.89 -3.52
C VAL A 106 -8.68 -2.86 -2.56
N CYS A 107 -9.48 -3.72 -1.93
CA CYS A 107 -9.02 -4.72 -0.97
C CYS A 107 -9.53 -6.11 -1.39
N SER A 108 -8.73 -7.16 -1.17
CA SER A 108 -9.15 -8.57 -1.31
C SER A 108 -9.14 -9.34 0.00
#